data_AF-A0A383S7L9-F1
#
_entry.id   AF-A0A383S7L9-F1
#
_cell.length_a   1.000
_cell.length_b   1.000
_cell.length_c   1.000
_cell.angle_alpha   90.00
_cell.angle_beta   90.00
_cell.angle_gamma   90.00
#
_symmetry.space_group_name_H-M   'P 1'
#
loop_
_entity.id
_entity.type
_entity.pdbx_description
1 polymer ?
#
loop_
_entity_poly.entity_id
_entity_poly.type
_entity_poly.pdbx_seq_one_letter_code
_entity_poly.pdbx_strand_id
1 'polypeptide(L)'
;MLTIIPVPQATGRLPALSQAEQIRATLAYLRRNRAQSELAESFGVNQSSICRAISRWTPRIVEILADLVPTADDLDQTQTLIVDGTLVPCWDWKHEPGLYSGKHHTTGLNLQVACTLTGRLVWVLRPCPRVDP
;
A
#
# COMPACT_ATOMS: atom_id res chain seq x y z
N MET A 1 -43.65 -18.34 -9.06
CA MET A 1 -43.25 -18.67 -7.68
C MET A 1 -42.00 -17.86 -7.38
N LEU A 2 -42.10 -16.79 -6.57
CA LEU A 2 -40.98 -15.88 -6.30
C LEU A 2 -40.23 -16.39 -5.05
N THR A 3 -38.99 -16.83 -5.21
CA THR A 3 -38.15 -17.27 -4.09
C THR A 3 -37.66 -16.05 -3.33
N ILE A 4 -38.14 -15.87 -2.09
CA ILE A 4 -37.61 -14.87 -1.16
C ILE A 4 -36.25 -15.37 -0.70
N ILE A 5 -35.16 -14.73 -1.17
CA ILE A 5 -33.82 -14.96 -0.62
C ILE A 5 -33.80 -14.36 0.79
N PRO A 6 -33.50 -15.15 1.83
CA PRO A 6 -33.44 -14.63 3.18
C PRO A 6 -32.28 -13.64 3.30
N VAL A 7 -32.58 -12.41 3.74
CA VAL A 7 -31.56 -11.42 4.09
C VAL A 7 -30.78 -11.95 5.29
N PRO A 8 -29.45 -12.16 5.19
CA PRO A 8 -28.67 -12.66 6.32
C PRO A 8 -28.76 -11.68 7.48
N GLN A 9 -29.14 -12.17 8.66
CA GLN A 9 -29.21 -11.36 9.87
C GLN A 9 -27.80 -10.94 10.26
N ALA A 10 -27.51 -9.63 10.20
CA ALA A 10 -26.25 -9.07 10.63
C ALA A 10 -26.18 -9.08 12.17
N THR A 11 -25.67 -10.17 12.74
CA THR A 11 -25.33 -10.26 14.16
C THR A 11 -24.05 -9.46 14.43
N GLY A 12 -24.19 -8.21 14.84
CA GLY A 12 -23.06 -7.36 15.24
C GLY A 12 -23.43 -5.88 15.39
N ARG A 13 -22.55 -5.09 16.04
CA ARG A 13 -22.67 -3.62 16.04
C ARG A 13 -22.57 -3.13 14.60
N LEU A 14 -23.54 -2.30 14.17
CA LEU A 14 -23.52 -1.68 12.85
C LEU A 14 -22.17 -1.01 12.62
N PRO A 15 -21.51 -1.27 11.48
CA PRO A 15 -20.22 -0.65 11.18
C PRO A 15 -20.37 0.87 11.15
N ALA A 16 -19.43 1.57 11.79
CA ALA A 16 -19.44 3.04 11.88
C ALA A 16 -19.30 3.73 10.51
N LEU A 17 -18.86 3.00 9.49
CA LEU A 17 -18.72 3.44 8.11
C LEU A 17 -19.41 2.43 7.19
N SER A 18 -20.18 2.93 6.23
CA SER A 18 -20.63 2.13 5.09
C SER A 18 -19.44 1.59 4.28
N GLN A 19 -19.66 0.56 3.47
CA GLN A 19 -18.60 0.00 2.62
C GLN A 19 -17.96 1.05 1.70
N ALA A 20 -18.77 1.91 1.09
CA ALA A 20 -18.28 2.99 0.23
C ALA A 20 -17.41 3.99 1.00
N GLU A 21 -17.79 4.32 2.24
CA GLU A 21 -17.01 5.20 3.10
C GLU A 21 -15.68 4.58 3.53
N GLN A 22 -15.67 3.29 3.86
CA GLN A 22 -14.43 2.58 4.17
C GLN A 22 -13.45 2.60 2.99
N ILE A 23 -13.94 2.30 1.78
CA ILE A 23 -13.11 2.34 0.56
C ILE A 23 -12.61 3.76 0.31
N ARG A 24 -13.47 4.78 0.43
CA ARG A 24 -13.09 6.19 0.24
C ARG A 24 -12.04 6.64 1.26
N ALA A 25 -12.18 6.24 2.51
CA ALA A 25 -11.20 6.54 3.56
C ALA A 25 -9.84 5.88 3.25
N THR A 26 -9.84 4.61 2.84
CA THR A 26 -8.62 3.90 2.45
C THR A 26 -7.95 4.52 1.22
N LEU A 27 -8.70 4.89 0.19
CA LEU A 27 -8.15 5.58 -0.99
C LEU A 27 -7.59 6.97 -0.64
N ALA A 28 -8.27 7.71 0.25
CA ALA A 28 -7.78 9.00 0.74
C ALA A 28 -6.48 8.84 1.53
N TYR A 29 -6.37 7.77 2.33
CA TYR A 29 -5.14 7.40 3.02
C TYR A 29 -4.03 7.05 2.02
N LEU A 30 -4.24 6.12 1.10
CA LEU A 30 -3.22 5.67 0.14
C LEU A 30 -2.73 6.80 -0.79
N ARG A 31 -3.60 7.74 -1.18
CA ARG A 31 -3.25 8.82 -2.11
C ARG A 31 -2.34 9.88 -1.49
N ARG A 32 -2.50 10.19 -0.20
CA ARG A 32 -1.85 11.36 0.43
C ARG A 32 -1.17 11.05 1.76
N ASN A 33 -1.22 9.80 2.22
CA ASN A 33 -0.73 9.35 3.52
C ASN A 33 -1.17 10.28 4.68
N ARG A 34 -2.43 10.74 4.66
CA ARG A 34 -2.97 11.61 5.70
C ARG A 34 -2.98 10.88 7.05
N ALA A 35 -2.78 11.63 8.14
CA ALA A 35 -2.90 11.09 9.49
C ALA A 35 -4.29 10.47 9.69
N GLN A 36 -4.33 9.28 10.30
CA GLN A 36 -5.60 8.55 10.49
C GLN A 36 -6.57 9.31 11.41
N SER A 37 -6.06 10.15 12.32
CA SER A 37 -6.87 11.05 13.16
C SER A 37 -7.62 12.09 12.32
N GLU A 38 -6.95 12.76 11.38
CA GLU A 38 -7.61 13.74 10.49
C GLU A 38 -8.65 13.09 9.57
N LEU A 39 -8.36 11.87 9.10
CA LEU A 39 -9.33 11.08 8.34
C LEU A 39 -10.53 10.71 9.22
N ALA A 40 -10.31 10.38 10.49
CA ALA A 40 -11.38 10.06 11.43
C ALA A 40 -12.30 11.26 11.66
N GLU A 41 -11.73 12.45 11.84
CA GLU A 41 -12.46 13.72 11.91
C GLU A 41 -13.27 13.99 10.63
N SER A 42 -12.64 13.81 9.46
CA SER A 42 -13.29 14.05 8.16
C SER A 42 -14.50 13.13 7.91
N PHE A 43 -14.51 11.93 8.51
CA PHE A 43 -15.58 10.94 8.35
C PHE A 43 -16.50 10.86 9.59
N GLY A 44 -16.27 11.66 10.64
CA GLY A 44 -17.09 11.66 11.85
C GLY A 44 -17.03 10.37 12.66
N VAL A 45 -15.91 9.64 12.59
CA VAL A 45 -15.72 8.36 13.28
C VAL A 45 -14.48 8.37 14.16
N ASN A 46 -14.28 7.31 14.94
CA ASN A 46 -13.04 7.15 15.69
C ASN A 46 -11.89 6.68 14.79
N GLN A 47 -10.66 7.04 15.17
CA GLN A 47 -9.46 6.63 14.42
C GLN A 47 -9.33 5.11 14.29
N SER A 48 -9.83 4.34 15.26
CA SER A 48 -9.82 2.87 15.19
C SER A 48 -10.72 2.31 14.09
N SER A 49 -11.82 2.97 13.73
CA SER A 49 -12.64 2.59 12.57
C SER A 49 -11.92 2.86 11.26
N ILE A 50 -11.20 3.97 11.15
CA ILE A 50 -10.34 4.28 9.99
C ILE A 50 -9.22 3.25 9.87
N CYS A 51 -8.53 2.94 10.96
CA CYS A 51 -7.48 1.92 10.99
C CYS A 51 -7.99 0.58 10.47
N ARG A 52 -9.14 0.11 10.99
CA ARG A 52 -9.78 -1.14 10.52
C ARG A 52 -10.17 -1.08 9.04
N ALA A 53 -10.69 0.05 8.56
CA ALA A 53 -11.03 0.24 7.15
C ALA A 53 -9.79 0.15 6.26
N ILE A 54 -8.69 0.82 6.64
CA ILE A 54 -7.41 0.77 5.93
C ILE A 54 -6.88 -0.68 5.91
N SER A 55 -6.73 -1.32 7.06
CA SER A 55 -6.23 -2.69 7.15
C SER A 55 -7.08 -3.69 6.35
N ARG A 56 -8.40 -3.50 6.32
CA ARG A 56 -9.31 -4.37 5.56
C ARG A 56 -9.20 -4.16 4.05
N TRP A 57 -9.16 -2.91 3.59
CA TRP A 57 -9.32 -2.60 2.16
C TRP A 57 -8.01 -2.49 1.41
N THR A 58 -6.90 -2.11 2.04
CA THR A 58 -5.59 -2.02 1.39
C THR A 58 -5.20 -3.29 0.63
N PRO A 59 -5.19 -4.50 1.23
CA PRO A 59 -4.78 -5.70 0.50
C PRO A 59 -5.69 -6.02 -0.70
N ARG A 60 -7.00 -5.76 -0.59
CA ARG A 60 -7.97 -5.97 -1.68
C ARG A 60 -7.78 -4.99 -2.83
N ILE A 61 -7.51 -3.73 -2.51
CA ILE A 61 -7.20 -2.71 -3.52
C ILE A 61 -5.91 -3.07 -4.24
N VAL A 62 -4.88 -3.52 -3.51
CA VAL A 62 -3.61 -3.99 -4.09
C VAL A 62 -3.84 -5.18 -5.02
N GLU A 63 -4.66 -6.16 -4.61
CA GLU A 63 -5.00 -7.33 -5.44
C GLU A 63 -5.69 -6.92 -6.75
N ILE A 64 -6.71 -6.05 -6.69
CA ILE A 64 -7.44 -5.57 -7.87
C ILE A 64 -6.54 -4.76 -8.81
N LEU A 65 -5.59 -4.02 -8.26
CA LEU A 65 -4.68 -3.17 -9.03
C LEU A 65 -3.39 -3.90 -9.44
N ALA A 66 -3.22 -5.17 -9.07
CA ALA A 66 -1.96 -5.90 -9.30
C ALA A 66 -1.58 -5.93 -10.78
N ASP A 67 -2.55 -6.17 -11.66
CA ASP A 67 -2.35 -6.23 -13.12
C ASP A 67 -2.11 -4.85 -13.75
N LEU A 68 -2.33 -3.76 -13.00
CA LEU A 68 -2.07 -2.39 -13.45
C LEU A 68 -0.70 -1.87 -12.98
N VAL A 69 0.01 -2.62 -12.15
CA VAL A 69 1.37 -2.26 -11.72
C VAL A 69 2.34 -2.66 -12.84
N PRO A 70 3.05 -1.71 -13.47
CA PRO A 70 4.00 -2.03 -14.52
C PRO A 70 5.10 -2.93 -13.98
N THR A 71 5.45 -3.94 -14.76
CA THR A 71 6.60 -4.82 -14.53
C THR A 71 7.83 -4.25 -15.25
N ALA A 72 9.01 -4.81 -14.97
CA ALA A 72 10.22 -4.39 -15.66
C ALA A 72 10.15 -4.65 -17.18
N ASP A 73 9.38 -5.68 -17.59
CA ASP A 73 9.22 -6.05 -19.00
C ASP A 73 8.32 -5.05 -19.76
N ASP A 74 7.50 -4.27 -19.05
CA ASP A 74 6.64 -3.22 -19.63
C ASP A 74 7.40 -1.92 -19.91
N LEU A 75 8.69 -1.84 -19.56
CA LEU A 75 9.51 -0.66 -19.77
C LEU A 75 9.94 -0.54 -21.24
N ASP A 76 9.71 0.64 -21.83
CA ASP A 76 10.21 0.98 -23.15
C ASP A 76 11.73 1.11 -23.12
N GLN A 77 12.44 0.13 -23.71
CA GLN A 77 13.90 0.09 -23.76
C GLN A 77 14.51 1.25 -24.56
N THR A 78 13.72 1.93 -25.39
CA THR A 78 14.17 3.10 -26.15
C THR A 78 14.09 4.39 -25.32
N GLN A 79 13.37 4.36 -24.20
CA GLN A 79 13.20 5.49 -23.32
C GLN A 79 14.35 5.61 -22.32
N THR A 80 14.90 6.82 -22.18
CA THR A 80 15.83 7.12 -21.09
C THR A 80 15.07 7.26 -19.78
N LEU A 81 15.45 6.45 -18.78
CA LEU A 81 14.85 6.42 -17.45
C LEU A 81 15.88 6.84 -16.39
N ILE A 82 15.40 7.53 -15.36
CA ILE A 82 16.16 7.78 -14.13
C ILE A 82 15.81 6.65 -13.17
N VAL A 83 16.82 5.93 -12.73
CA VAL A 83 16.69 4.92 -11.67
C VAL A 83 17.30 5.49 -10.40
N ASP A 84 16.49 5.54 -9.34
CA ASP A 84 16.95 5.95 -8.02
C ASP A 84 16.64 4.86 -6.99
N GLY A 85 17.50 4.78 -5.97
CA GLY A 85 17.40 3.79 -4.91
C GLY A 85 17.44 4.46 -3.54
N THR A 86 16.35 4.34 -2.77
CA THR A 86 16.27 4.87 -1.41
C THR A 86 16.27 3.73 -0.40
N LEU A 87 17.09 3.84 0.64
CA LEU A 87 17.00 2.95 1.79
C LEU A 87 15.81 3.39 2.64
N VAL A 88 14.78 2.56 2.72
CA VAL A 88 13.64 2.78 3.61
C VAL A 88 13.95 2.09 4.93
N PRO A 89 14.11 2.84 6.03
CA PRO A 89 14.39 2.25 7.34
C PRO A 89 13.31 1.25 7.71
N CYS A 90 13.73 0.05 8.11
CA CYS A 90 12.84 -1.00 8.57
C CYS A 90 13.43 -1.63 9.83
N TRP A 91 12.56 -2.12 10.71
CA TRP A 91 13.00 -2.83 11.90
C TRP A 91 13.65 -4.16 11.51
N ASP A 92 14.75 -4.51 12.18
CA ASP A 92 15.39 -5.81 12.02
C ASP A 92 14.58 -6.87 12.76
N TRP A 93 13.78 -7.63 12.02
CA TRP A 93 13.01 -8.73 12.60
C TRP A 93 13.88 -9.97 12.63
N LYS A 94 13.91 -10.68 13.77
CA LYS A 94 14.68 -11.92 13.97
C LYS A 94 14.47 -12.99 12.88
N HIS A 95 13.33 -12.92 12.17
CA HIS A 95 12.93 -13.88 11.14
C HIS A 95 13.18 -13.43 9.69
N GLU A 96 13.66 -12.20 9.46
CA GLU A 96 13.94 -11.66 8.11
C GLU A 96 15.41 -11.23 8.00
N PRO A 97 16.33 -12.18 7.75
CA PRO A 97 17.75 -11.87 7.60
C PRO A 97 18.02 -11.06 6.32
N GLY A 98 19.08 -10.24 6.32
CA GLY A 98 19.52 -9.48 5.15
C GLY A 98 18.97 -8.05 5.04
N LEU A 99 18.43 -7.49 6.13
CA LEU A 99 17.95 -6.10 6.20
C LEU A 99 19.04 -5.10 6.58
N TYR A 100 20.16 -5.53 7.16
CA TYR A 100 21.24 -4.62 7.55
C TYR A 100 22.04 -4.16 6.33
N SER A 101 22.05 -2.84 6.08
CA SER A 101 22.87 -2.25 5.04
C SER A 101 24.24 -1.87 5.59
N GLY A 102 25.30 -2.49 5.05
CA GLY A 102 26.68 -2.13 5.40
C GLY A 102 27.01 -0.68 5.06
N LYS A 103 26.58 -0.19 3.89
CA LYS A 103 26.82 1.19 3.44
C LYS A 103 26.24 2.25 4.37
N HIS A 104 25.02 2.03 4.86
CA HIS A 104 24.28 3.01 5.66
C HIS A 104 24.35 2.74 7.17
N HIS A 105 25.00 1.64 7.57
CA HIS A 105 25.12 1.19 8.97
C HIS A 105 23.76 1.15 9.69
N THR A 106 22.70 0.77 8.96
CA THR A 106 21.32 0.76 9.46
C THR A 106 20.50 -0.29 8.74
N THR A 107 19.41 -0.72 9.37
CA THR A 107 18.49 -1.71 8.81
C THR A 107 17.44 -1.05 7.92
N GLY A 108 17.23 -1.61 6.75
CA GLY A 108 16.25 -1.08 5.81
C GLY A 108 16.15 -1.87 4.52
N LEU A 109 15.06 -1.61 3.81
CA LEU A 109 14.80 -2.18 2.49
C LEU A 109 15.27 -1.19 1.44
N ASN A 110 16.04 -1.67 0.45
CA ASN A 110 16.41 -0.85 -0.69
C ASN A 110 15.22 -0.80 -1.66
N LEU A 111 14.51 0.34 -1.67
CA LEU A 111 13.44 0.60 -2.62
C LEU A 111 14.03 1.27 -3.85
N GLN A 112 13.99 0.57 -4.99
CA GLN A 112 14.39 1.14 -6.27
C GLN A 112 13.17 1.58 -7.06
N VAL A 113 13.24 2.77 -7.64
CA VAL A 113 12.20 3.36 -8.48
C VAL A 113 12.80 3.78 -9.80
N ALA A 114 12.08 3.54 -10.89
CA ALA A 114 12.41 4.08 -12.20
C ALA A 114 11.33 5.09 -12.61
N CYS A 115 11.77 6.24 -13.11
CA CYS A 115 10.89 7.27 -13.64
C CYS A 115 11.40 7.83 -14.97
N THR A 116 10.48 8.34 -15.78
CA THR A 116 10.81 9.09 -16.99
C THR A 116 11.53 10.39 -16.66
N LEU A 117 12.19 11.02 -17.64
CA LEU A 117 12.80 12.34 -17.47
C LEU A 117 11.82 13.45 -17.07
N THR A 118 10.51 13.27 -17.28
CA THR A 118 9.47 14.20 -16.83
C THR A 118 8.92 13.88 -15.44
N GLY A 119 9.53 12.93 -14.72
CA GLY A 119 9.14 12.55 -13.36
C GLY A 119 7.96 11.59 -13.26
N ARG A 120 7.46 11.05 -14.38
CA ARG A 120 6.43 9.99 -14.34
C ARG A 120 7.06 8.69 -13.85
N LEU A 121 6.55 8.14 -12.73
CA LEU A 121 6.94 6.83 -12.22
C LEU A 121 6.53 5.75 -13.23
N VAL A 122 7.49 4.91 -13.62
CA VAL A 122 7.27 3.81 -14.57
C VAL A 122 7.45 2.45 -13.93
N TRP A 123 8.22 2.35 -12.84
CA TRP A 123 8.43 1.09 -12.16
C TRP A 123 8.89 1.27 -10.71
N VAL A 124 8.50 0.34 -9.85
CA VAL A 124 8.95 0.21 -8.46
C VAL A 124 9.36 -1.23 -8.23
N LEU A 125 10.62 -1.45 -7.87
CA LEU A 125 11.17 -2.77 -7.61
C LEU A 125 10.55 -3.32 -6.32
N ARG A 126 10.20 -4.62 -6.31
CA ARG A 126 9.91 -5.30 -5.04
C ARG A 126 11.14 -5.19 -4.14
N PRO A 127 10.97 -4.89 -2.84
CA PRO A 127 12.10 -4.87 -1.92
C PRO A 127 12.78 -6.25 -1.92
N CYS A 128 14.02 -6.30 -2.39
CA CYS A 128 14.88 -7.47 -2.24
C CYS A 128 15.80 -7.18 -1.05
N PRO A 129 15.98 -8.12 -0.10
CA PRO A 129 17.05 -8.00 0.89
C PRO A 129 18.36 -7.78 0.13
N ARG A 130 19.06 -6.69 0.46
CA ARG A 130 20.32 -6.38 -0.22
C ARG A 130 21.38 -7.32 0.34
N VAL A 131 21.63 -8.42 -0.36
CA VAL A 131 22.80 -9.27 -0.10
C VAL A 131 24.01 -8.56 -0.69
N ASP A 132 24.71 -7.78 0.15
CA ASP A 132 26.07 -7.36 -0.17
C ASP A 132 26.99 -8.61 -0.02
N PRO A 133 27.96 -8.84 -0.93
CA PRO A 133 28.90 -9.97 -0.85
C PRO A 133 29.88 -9.89 0.32
#